data_AF-A0A7T4WGI5-F1
#
_entry.id   AF-A0A7T4WGI5-F1
#
_cell.length_a   1.000
_cell.length_b   1.000
_cell.length_c   1.000
_cell.angle_alpha   90.00
_cell.angle_beta   90.00
_cell.angle_gamma   90.00
#
_symmetry.space_group_name_H-M   'P 1'
#
loop_
_entity.id
_entity.type
_entity.pdbx_description
1 polymer ?
#
loop_
_entity_poly.entity_id
_entity_poly.type
_entity_poly.pdbx_seq_one_letter_code
_entity_poly.pdbx_strand_id
1 'polypeptide(L)' 'MVIGSINGKHWSAVVTYRGADIRLISARRSRTEEAALYES' A
#
# COMPACT_ATOMS: atom_id res chain seq x y z
N MET A 1 -3.45 -5.95 -1.34
CA MET A 1 -2.85 -4.59 -1.34
C MET A 1 -3.14 -3.98 0.02
N VAL A 2 -2.14 -3.38 0.66
CA VAL A 2 -2.30 -2.69 1.94
C VAL A 2 -1.99 -1.21 1.74
N ILE A 3 -2.73 -0.34 2.42
CA ILE A 3 -2.47 1.10 2.42
C ILE A 3 -1.82 1.42 3.77
N GLY A 4 -0.65 2.05 3.72
CA GLY A 4 0.08 2.49 4.90
C GLY A 4 0.46 3.96 4.79
N SER A 5 0.66 4.61 5.93
CA SER A 5 1.17 5.98 5.98
C SER A 5 2.62 5.97 6.48
N ILE A 6 3.50 6.65 5.74
CA ILE A 6 4.91 6.83 6.12
C ILE A 6 5.21 8.33 6.01
N ASN A 7 5.65 8.94 7.10
CA ASN A 7 5.88 10.40 7.21
C ASN A 7 4.68 11.24 6.73
N GLY A 8 3.46 10.85 7.11
CA GLY A 8 2.23 11.55 6.74
C GLY A 8 1.84 11.43 5.26
N LYS A 9 2.52 10.59 4.48
CA LYS A 9 2.19 10.32 3.07
C LYS A 9 1.62 8.91 2.93
N HIS A 10 0.60 8.75 2.09
CA HIS A 10 0.00 7.46 1.80
C HIS A 10 0.84 6.66 0.80
N TRP A 11 0.96 5.36 1.08
CA TRP A 11 1.66 4.37 0.29
C TRP A 11 0.76 3.17 0.08
N SER A 12 0.75 2.68 -1.16
CA SER A 12 0.12 1.42 -1.51
C SER A 12 1.22 0.36 -1.60
N ALA A 13 1.08 -0.70 -0.82
CA ALA A 13 2.02 -1.81 -0.79
C ALA A 13 1.36 -3.12 -1.22
N VAL A 14 2.12 -3.92 -1.97
CA VAL A 14 1.78 -5.29 -2.32
C VAL A 14 2.63 -6.20 -1.44
N VAL A 15 1.95 -7.01 -0.64
CA VAL A 15 2.57 -7.97 0.26
C VAL A 15 2.09 -9.37 -0.08
N THR A 16 2.92 -10.36 0.22
CA THR A 16 2.55 -11.77 0.24
C THR A 16 2.90 -12.36 1.60
N TYR A 17 2.16 -13.38 2.00
CA TYR A 17 2.39 -14.11 3.23
C TYR A 17 3.12 -15.42 2.93
N ARG A 18 4.18 -15.70 3.68
CA ARG A 18 4.93 -16.97 3.61
C ARG A 18 4.94 -17.60 4.99
N GLY A 19 3.85 -18.30 5.31
CA GLY A 19 3.61 -18.81 6.66
C GLY A 19 3.41 -17.64 7.63
N ALA A 20 4.31 -17.51 8.60
CA ALA A 20 4.29 -16.43 9.59
C ALA A 20 4.96 -15.13 9.09
N ASP A 21 5.73 -15.19 8.00
CA ASP A 21 6.50 -14.05 7.52
C ASP A 21 5.72 -13.24 6.47
N ILE A 22 5.89 -11.92 6.52
CA ILE A 22 5.34 -10.99 5.53
C ILE A 22 6.46 -10.57 4.60
N ARG A 23 6.33 -10.85 3.31
CA ARG A 23 7.24 -10.35 2.28
C ARG A 23 6.59 -9.16 1.57
N LEU A 24 7.21 -8.00 1.72
CA LEU A 24 6.90 -6.82 0.91
C LEU A 24 7.46 -7.04 -0.51
N ILE A 25 6.59 -7.03 -1.51
CA ILE A 25 6.97 -7.21 -2.92
C ILE A 25 7.25 -5.85 -3.57
N SER A 26 6.38 -4.87 -3.28
CA SER A 26 6.51 -3.51 -3.79
C SER A 26 5.76 -2.55 -2.88
N ALA A 27 6.34 -1.37 -2.64
CA ALA A 27 5.65 -0.25 -2.02
C ALA A 27 5.81 0.96 -2.93
N ARG A 28 4.68 1.51 -3.39
CA ARG A 28 4.65 2.71 -4.23
C ARG A 28 3.96 3.83 -3.49
N ARG A 29 4.42 5.06 -3.70
CA ARG A 29 3.72 6.26 -3.23
C ARG A 29 2.35 6.28 -3.90
N SER A 30 1.28 6.31 -3.12
CA SER A 30 -0.05 6.47 -3.69
C SER A 30 -0.06 7.84 -4.36
N ARG A 31 -0.21 7.86 -5.69
CA ARG A 31 -0.44 9.12 -6.41
C ARG A 31 -1.83 9.58 -5.99
N THR A 32 -1.96 10.87 -5.69
CA THR A 32 -3.18 11.49 -5.15
C THR A 32 -4.43 11.19 -5.99
N GLU A 33 -4.27 10.85 -7.28
CA GLU A 33 -5.36 10.43 -8.19
C GLU A 33 -5.98 9.06 -7.88
N GLU A 34 -5.27 8.10 -7.28
CA GLU A 34 -5.84 6.76 -6.98
C GLU A 34 -6.77 6.76 -5.76
N ALA A 35 -6.67 7.77 -4.88
CA ALA A 35 -7.52 7.87 -3.68
C ALA A 35 -8.97 8.26 -4.02
N ALA A 36 -9.19 9.00 -5.11
CA ALA A 36 -10.53 9.45 -5.50
C ALA A 36 -11.39 8.34 -6.13
N LEU A 37 -10.79 7.25 -6.63
CA LEU A 37 -11.52 6.19 -7.34
C LEU A 37 -11.99 5.04 -6.42
N TYR A 38 -11.51 4.97 -5.17
CA TYR A 38 -11.86 3.90 -4.22
C TYR A 38 -12.87 4.34 -3.14
N GLU A 39 -13.40 5.56 -3.22
CA GLU A 39 -14.49 6.06 -2.36
C GLU A 39 -15.88 6.08 -3.05
N SER A 40 -16.11 5.26 -4.08
CA SER A 40 -17.46 4.99 -4.62
C SER A 40 -17.90 3.54 -4.40
#